data_AF-A0A7V9P217-F1
#
_entry.id   AF-A0A7V9P217-F1
#
_cell.length_a   1.000
_cell.length_b   1.000
_cell.length_c   1.000
_cell.angle_alpha   90.00
_cell.angle_beta   90.00
_cell.angle_gamma   90.00
#
_symmetry.space_group_name_H-M   'P 1'
#
loop_
_entity.id
_entity.type
_entity.pdbx_description
1 polymer ?
#
loop_
_entity_poly.entity_id
_entity_poly.type
_entity_poly.pdbx_seq_one_letter_code
_entity_poly.pdbx_strand_id
1 'polypeptide(L)'
;MKKLFLLFVLVIFVFNCSSQSFSINHVESANKSSFQAITEQGVIKGYFLIFYLDRYTETSNLLSLELYDQNLKQTHSIELVRDKNEQLIDGVFNGEKFCFSFYNLKAKYIDYLILDKQGEISGSYPVNNLTDLEIQYFILLTSTKSDYYSGLLAPIEKKGFIRCGIKANQGDVFGIQKDMRIQLEAFSNDGELLWKKTTGIEGKKIWESTNYLFSNEKYIVTSITYRNGIMSKNFKNYLMFLDATTGNELFRMEANVKNNYFSYNGINYDENLGELFCYGEYYDKEAGVKNKSIGLFIKIIDAATGSIKQEKYISFEKDIKSLIEKKSNVGKIADRNMAIHKILRAEDGRIFAITEQFANNDSTKTLFLYDLITFEFSKELVLIDAQIVNKITDTHTKSEFNTNVTASINKFTNGFDYCLTSINSNKNFTCIYKTTEKNKSYLGSFTYKNKSFNYDKILRTENPIIYTVLPGKVGYIAIYEYYDLEKRIRLRIEKLNI
;
A
#
# COMPACT_ATOMS: atom_id res chain seq x y z
N MET A 1 -43.34 -52.69 10.07
CA MET A 1 -42.79 -52.31 8.74
C MET A 1 -43.43 -51.01 8.28
N LYS A 2 -42.58 -50.05 7.87
CA LYS A 2 -42.86 -48.88 7.03
C LYS A 2 -43.68 -47.75 7.68
N LYS A 3 -43.10 -46.55 7.63
CA LYS A 3 -43.69 -45.20 7.88
C LYS A 3 -43.46 -44.52 9.24
N LEU A 4 -42.31 -44.72 9.89
CA LEU A 4 -41.88 -43.80 10.96
C LEU A 4 -40.35 -43.59 10.99
N PHE A 5 -39.74 -43.42 9.81
CA PHE A 5 -38.30 -43.18 9.69
C PHE A 5 -37.95 -42.19 8.57
N LEU A 6 -38.89 -41.34 8.17
CA LEU A 6 -38.72 -40.42 7.03
C LEU A 6 -39.17 -38.99 7.38
N LEU A 7 -38.81 -38.53 8.58
CA LEU A 7 -38.94 -37.12 8.99
C LEU A 7 -37.70 -36.66 9.78
N PHE A 8 -36.53 -37.18 9.40
CA PHE A 8 -35.22 -36.76 9.93
C PHE A 8 -34.17 -36.56 8.83
N VAL A 9 -34.62 -36.49 7.58
CA VAL A 9 -33.79 -36.25 6.41
C VAL A 9 -34.24 -34.94 5.76
N LEU A 10 -33.29 -34.01 5.64
CA LEU A 10 -33.36 -32.79 4.83
C LEU A 10 -34.13 -31.57 5.40
N VAL A 11 -33.76 -31.16 6.62
CA VAL A 11 -33.54 -29.72 6.86
C VAL A 11 -32.06 -29.52 7.13
N ILE A 12 -31.25 -29.91 6.15
CA ILE A 12 -29.99 -29.20 5.92
C ILE A 12 -30.45 -27.88 5.34
N PHE A 13 -30.76 -26.91 6.20
CA PHE A 13 -30.54 -25.51 5.85
C PHE A 13 -29.05 -25.46 5.52
N VAL A 14 -28.72 -25.68 4.26
CA VAL A 14 -27.55 -25.05 3.66
C VAL A 14 -27.88 -23.59 3.88
N PHE A 15 -27.32 -23.00 4.94
CA PHE A 15 -27.04 -21.58 4.93
C PHE A 15 -26.20 -21.43 3.67
N ASN A 16 -26.87 -21.16 2.56
CA ASN A 16 -26.25 -20.59 1.39
C ASN A 16 -25.61 -19.33 1.96
N CYS A 17 -24.32 -19.46 2.23
CA CYS A 17 -23.46 -18.35 2.59
C CYS A 17 -23.43 -17.53 1.30
N SER A 18 -24.44 -16.69 1.11
CA SER A 18 -24.55 -15.86 -0.07
C SER A 18 -23.39 -14.88 0.00
N SER A 19 -22.28 -15.24 -0.65
CA SER A 19 -21.31 -14.26 -1.13
C SER A 19 -22.11 -13.23 -1.90
N GLN A 20 -22.15 -12.01 -1.37
CA GLN A 20 -22.87 -10.92 -1.99
C GLN A 20 -21.98 -10.41 -3.10
N SER A 21 -22.36 -10.68 -4.35
CA SER A 21 -21.68 -10.16 -5.53
C SER A 21 -22.66 -9.42 -6.43
N PHE A 22 -22.21 -8.35 -7.05
CA PHE A 22 -22.92 -7.70 -8.14
C PHE A 22 -21.93 -7.26 -9.21
N SER A 23 -22.45 -6.89 -10.38
CA SER A 23 -21.66 -6.42 -11.50
C SER A 23 -22.18 -5.08 -12.00
N ILE A 24 -21.24 -4.23 -12.38
CA ILE A 24 -21.48 -2.96 -13.05
C ILE A 24 -21.02 -3.17 -14.50
N ASN A 25 -21.92 -2.95 -15.45
CA ASN A 25 -21.62 -3.06 -16.87
C ASN A 25 -21.39 -1.66 -17.46
N HIS A 26 -20.91 -1.60 -18.70
CA HIS A 26 -20.62 -0.34 -19.40
C HIS A 26 -19.56 0.51 -18.68
N VAL A 27 -18.53 -0.16 -18.17
CA VAL A 27 -17.34 0.47 -17.59
C VAL A 27 -16.28 0.59 -18.68
N GLU A 28 -16.05 1.79 -19.19
CA GLU A 28 -15.04 2.03 -20.24
C GLU A 28 -13.63 1.74 -19.73
N SER A 29 -13.31 2.20 -18.53
CA SER A 29 -12.04 1.88 -17.89
C SER A 29 -12.08 2.05 -16.38
N ALA A 30 -11.30 1.22 -15.69
CA ALA A 30 -11.09 1.29 -14.27
C ALA A 30 -9.66 0.85 -13.94
N ASN A 31 -9.18 1.17 -12.74
CA ASN A 31 -7.80 0.92 -12.33
C ASN A 31 -7.72 0.20 -10.97
N LYS A 32 -6.51 -0.16 -10.53
CA LYS A 32 -6.31 -0.86 -9.24
C LYS A 32 -6.72 -0.03 -8.01
N SER A 33 -6.51 1.29 -8.07
CA SER A 33 -6.76 2.24 -6.98
C SER A 33 -8.16 2.84 -7.01
N SER A 34 -8.94 2.53 -8.05
CA SER A 34 -10.33 2.92 -8.22
C SER A 34 -11.19 2.46 -7.05
N PHE A 35 -10.87 1.32 -6.44
CA PHE A 35 -11.63 0.74 -5.35
C PHE A 35 -10.82 0.76 -4.05
N GLN A 36 -11.32 1.45 -3.02
CA GLN A 36 -10.65 1.53 -1.73
C GLN A 36 -11.63 1.40 -0.57
N ALA A 37 -11.11 0.91 0.56
CA ALA A 37 -11.88 0.76 1.78
C ALA A 37 -11.93 2.09 2.56
N ILE A 38 -13.13 2.41 3.04
CA ILE A 38 -13.38 3.51 3.97
C ILE A 38 -13.16 2.94 5.38
N THR A 39 -12.13 3.41 6.06
CA THR A 39 -11.80 3.00 7.43
C THR A 39 -11.98 4.16 8.40
N GLU A 40 -12.57 3.86 9.55
CA GLU A 40 -12.63 4.79 10.69
C GLU A 40 -12.18 4.02 11.94
N GLN A 41 -11.14 4.50 12.62
CA GLN A 41 -10.57 3.86 13.82
C GLN A 41 -10.24 2.36 13.60
N GLY A 42 -9.71 2.01 12.42
CA GLY A 42 -9.38 0.63 12.06
C GLY A 42 -10.58 -0.26 11.75
N VAL A 43 -11.80 0.29 11.71
CA VAL A 43 -13.02 -0.43 11.35
C VAL A 43 -13.44 -0.06 9.93
N ILE A 44 -13.72 -1.08 9.11
CA ILE A 44 -14.26 -0.88 7.76
C ILE A 44 -15.71 -0.39 7.86
N LYS A 45 -15.96 0.80 7.31
CA LYS A 45 -17.30 1.41 7.25
C LYS A 45 -17.96 1.20 5.89
N GLY A 46 -17.17 1.00 4.85
CA GLY A 46 -17.65 0.91 3.50
C GLY A 46 -16.51 0.96 2.49
N TYR A 47 -16.85 1.31 1.27
CA TYR A 47 -15.91 1.43 0.16
C TYR A 47 -16.31 2.57 -0.74
N PHE A 48 -15.34 3.11 -1.47
CA PHE A 48 -15.63 3.96 -2.63
C PHE A 48 -15.02 3.32 -3.88
N LEU A 49 -15.73 3.46 -5.00
CA LEU A 49 -15.32 3.00 -6.31
C LEU A 49 -15.41 4.17 -7.29
N ILE A 50 -14.34 4.49 -8.02
CA ILE A 50 -14.35 5.51 -9.08
C ILE A 50 -13.88 4.94 -10.42
N PHE A 51 -14.66 5.14 -11.48
CA PHE A 51 -14.38 4.58 -12.81
C PHE A 51 -14.98 5.44 -13.93
N TYR A 52 -14.51 5.22 -15.15
CA TYR A 52 -15.02 5.89 -16.34
C TYR A 52 -16.17 5.08 -16.95
N LEU A 53 -17.28 5.74 -17.26
CA LEU A 53 -18.46 5.13 -17.88
C LEU A 53 -18.36 5.14 -19.41
N ASP A 54 -18.36 6.32 -20.01
CA ASP A 54 -18.19 6.56 -21.45
C ASP A 54 -17.81 8.04 -21.69
N ARG A 55 -17.54 8.39 -22.95
CA ARG A 55 -17.42 9.78 -23.41
C ARG A 55 -18.77 10.48 -23.25
N TYR A 56 -18.81 11.55 -22.45
CA TYR A 56 -20.02 12.37 -22.26
C TYR A 56 -20.25 13.31 -23.44
N THR A 57 -19.19 14.00 -23.89
CA THR A 57 -19.18 14.85 -25.09
C THR A 57 -17.84 14.72 -25.82
N GLU A 58 -17.67 15.34 -26.99
CA GLU A 58 -16.37 15.37 -27.69
C GLU A 58 -15.21 15.96 -26.87
N THR A 59 -15.51 16.69 -25.80
CA THR A 59 -14.53 17.39 -24.95
C THR A 59 -14.53 16.92 -23.50
N SER A 60 -15.43 16.00 -23.11
CA SER A 60 -15.56 15.58 -21.71
C SER A 60 -15.81 14.08 -21.55
N ASN A 61 -15.30 13.54 -20.43
CA ASN A 61 -15.53 12.17 -19.99
C ASN A 61 -16.52 12.16 -18.82
N LEU A 62 -17.31 11.10 -18.71
CA LEU A 62 -18.16 10.84 -17.55
C LEU A 62 -17.46 9.84 -16.62
N LEU A 63 -17.31 10.22 -15.35
CA LEU A 63 -16.88 9.31 -14.30
C LEU A 63 -18.05 9.04 -13.36
N SER A 64 -18.10 7.83 -12.82
CA SER A 64 -18.98 7.46 -11.71
C SER A 64 -18.14 7.29 -10.45
N LEU A 65 -18.53 7.98 -9.38
CA LEU A 65 -18.09 7.69 -8.02
C LEU A 65 -19.25 7.00 -7.29
N GLU A 66 -19.00 5.78 -6.84
CA GLU A 66 -20.00 4.98 -6.13
C GLU A 66 -19.54 4.70 -4.71
N LEU A 67 -20.41 4.97 -3.75
CA LEU A 67 -20.18 4.74 -2.34
C LEU A 67 -20.96 3.53 -1.87
N TYR A 68 -20.30 2.67 -1.11
CA TYR A 68 -20.83 1.40 -0.66
C TYR A 68 -20.74 1.27 0.85
N ASP A 69 -21.72 0.62 1.47
CA ASP A 69 -21.60 0.19 2.86
C ASP A 69 -20.61 -1.01 2.99
N GLN A 70 -20.33 -1.44 4.21
CA GLN A 70 -19.44 -2.57 4.49
C GLN A 70 -19.88 -3.92 3.89
N ASN A 71 -21.12 -4.04 3.40
CA ASN A 71 -21.67 -5.22 2.73
C ASN A 71 -21.76 -5.02 1.20
N LEU A 72 -21.14 -3.97 0.67
CA LEU A 72 -21.24 -3.56 -0.73
C LEU A 72 -22.65 -3.23 -1.20
N LYS A 73 -23.55 -2.79 -0.30
CA LYS A 73 -24.78 -2.15 -0.72
C LYS A 73 -24.46 -0.73 -1.16
N GLN A 74 -24.77 -0.38 -2.40
CA GLN A 74 -24.60 0.99 -2.90
C GLN A 74 -25.46 1.94 -2.06
N THR A 75 -24.84 3.01 -1.58
CA THR A 75 -25.45 4.06 -0.77
C THR A 75 -25.62 5.34 -1.58
N HIS A 76 -24.64 5.68 -2.42
CA HIS A 76 -24.64 6.86 -3.28
C HIS A 76 -23.97 6.52 -4.61
N SER A 77 -24.37 7.24 -5.66
CA SER A 77 -23.70 7.26 -6.96
C SER A 77 -23.69 8.71 -7.43
N ILE A 78 -22.51 9.20 -7.77
CA ILE A 78 -22.25 10.58 -8.17
C ILE A 78 -21.61 10.54 -9.55
N GLU A 79 -22.20 11.25 -10.49
CA GLU A 79 -21.62 11.44 -11.81
C GLU A 79 -20.75 12.71 -11.82
N LEU A 80 -19.52 12.57 -12.30
CA LEU A 80 -18.55 13.65 -12.43
C LEU A 80 -18.21 13.85 -13.91
N VAL A 81 -18.50 15.04 -14.44
CA VAL A 81 -18.11 15.43 -15.79
C VAL A 81 -16.74 16.09 -15.72
N ARG A 82 -15.75 15.52 -16.40
CA ARG A 82 -14.36 16.00 -16.42
C ARG A 82 -13.89 16.27 -17.84
N ASP A 83 -12.91 17.15 -18.02
CA ASP A 83 -12.31 17.39 -19.33
C ASP A 83 -11.70 16.09 -19.86
N LYS A 84 -11.81 15.85 -21.17
CA LYS A 84 -11.33 14.58 -21.76
C LYS A 84 -9.84 14.31 -21.57
N ASN A 85 -9.05 15.36 -21.32
CA ASN A 85 -7.61 15.28 -21.09
C ASN A 85 -7.27 15.18 -19.59
N GLU A 86 -8.28 15.24 -18.72
CA GLU A 86 -8.11 14.96 -17.29
C GLU A 86 -8.14 13.45 -17.03
N GLN A 87 -7.15 13.02 -16.27
CA GLN A 87 -7.03 11.64 -15.81
C GLN A 87 -7.03 11.61 -14.30
N LEU A 88 -7.72 10.64 -13.71
CA LEU A 88 -7.64 10.38 -12.27
C LEU A 88 -6.28 9.76 -11.92
N ILE A 89 -5.53 10.36 -10.99
CA ILE A 89 -4.25 9.81 -10.48
C ILE A 89 -4.45 8.99 -9.22
N ASP A 90 -5.19 9.55 -8.27
CA ASP A 90 -5.26 9.03 -6.91
C ASP A 90 -6.55 9.49 -6.24
N GLY A 91 -7.00 8.74 -5.25
CA GLY A 91 -8.18 9.05 -4.45
C GLY A 91 -7.98 8.56 -3.02
N VAL A 92 -8.27 9.41 -2.04
CA VAL A 92 -8.12 9.05 -0.62
C VAL A 92 -9.29 9.58 0.21
N PHE A 93 -9.57 8.90 1.31
CA PHE A 93 -10.53 9.35 2.33
C PHE A 93 -9.79 9.63 3.64
N ASN A 94 -10.03 10.79 4.26
CA ASN A 94 -9.33 11.19 5.48
C ASN A 94 -10.13 10.98 6.78
N GLY A 95 -11.26 10.28 6.73
CA GLY A 95 -12.18 10.13 7.87
C GLY A 95 -13.39 11.08 7.81
N GLU A 96 -13.30 12.15 7.02
CA GLU A 96 -14.36 13.16 6.87
C GLU A 96 -14.72 13.43 5.41
N LYS A 97 -13.72 13.66 4.57
CA LYS A 97 -13.87 14.02 3.16
C LYS A 97 -13.09 13.05 2.26
N PHE A 98 -13.56 12.92 1.02
CA PHE A 98 -12.80 12.31 -0.07
C PHE A 98 -12.01 13.39 -0.81
N CYS A 99 -10.79 13.07 -1.25
CA CYS A 99 -10.04 13.90 -2.16
C CYS A 99 -9.59 13.07 -3.35
N PHE A 100 -9.88 13.55 -4.56
CA PHE A 100 -9.48 12.92 -5.82
C PHE A 100 -8.57 13.86 -6.59
N SER A 101 -7.46 13.34 -7.10
CA SER A 101 -6.49 14.11 -7.87
C SER A 101 -6.68 13.85 -9.37
N PHE A 102 -6.99 14.91 -10.11
CA PHE A 102 -7.15 14.89 -11.55
C PHE A 102 -6.04 15.69 -12.19
N TYR A 103 -5.33 15.11 -13.16
CA TYR A 103 -4.27 15.84 -13.87
C TYR A 103 -4.58 16.01 -15.34
N ASN A 104 -4.16 17.15 -15.86
CA ASN A 104 -4.24 17.47 -17.27
C ASN A 104 -2.84 17.76 -17.81
N LEU A 105 -2.23 16.79 -18.52
CA LEU A 105 -0.89 16.94 -19.07
C LEU A 105 -0.78 18.08 -20.08
N LYS A 106 -1.83 18.30 -20.88
CA LYS A 106 -1.82 19.31 -21.94
C LYS A 106 -1.89 20.72 -21.35
N ALA A 107 -2.77 20.91 -20.37
CA ALA A 107 -2.96 22.19 -19.70
C ALA A 107 -2.03 22.41 -18.50
N LYS A 108 -1.23 21.40 -18.12
CA LYS A 108 -0.21 21.46 -17.06
C LYS A 108 -0.75 21.88 -15.70
N TYR A 109 -1.84 21.25 -15.27
CA TYR A 109 -2.38 21.43 -13.92
C TYR A 109 -2.77 20.08 -13.28
N ILE A 110 -2.90 20.12 -11.95
CA ILE A 110 -3.59 19.10 -11.16
C ILE A 110 -4.70 19.78 -10.38
N ASP A 111 -5.89 19.21 -10.40
CA ASP A 111 -7.03 19.60 -9.59
C ASP A 111 -7.27 18.54 -8.50
N TYR A 112 -7.20 18.96 -7.24
CA TYR A 112 -7.58 18.12 -6.11
C TYR A 112 -9.02 18.42 -5.75
N LEU A 113 -9.95 17.60 -6.22
CA LEU A 113 -11.39 17.72 -5.98
C LEU A 113 -11.74 17.11 -4.63
N ILE A 114 -12.41 17.88 -3.77
CA ILE A 114 -12.79 17.44 -2.43
C ILE A 114 -14.31 17.27 -2.35
N LEU A 115 -14.73 16.08 -1.92
CA LEU A 115 -16.14 15.71 -1.76
C LEU A 115 -16.43 15.35 -0.31
N ASP A 116 -17.64 15.60 0.15
CA ASP A 116 -18.12 15.12 1.44
C ASP A 116 -18.58 13.65 1.41
N LYS A 117 -19.13 13.16 2.53
CA LYS A 117 -19.59 11.77 2.65
C LYS A 117 -20.84 11.47 1.80
N GLN A 118 -21.54 12.50 1.35
CA GLN A 118 -22.69 12.43 0.47
C GLN A 118 -22.27 12.49 -1.00
N GLY A 119 -21.00 12.85 -1.26
CA GLY A 119 -20.44 13.01 -2.60
C GLY A 119 -20.67 14.40 -3.18
N GLU A 120 -21.10 15.37 -2.37
CA GLU A 120 -21.22 16.75 -2.78
C GLU A 120 -19.85 17.42 -2.76
N ILE A 121 -19.59 18.30 -3.74
CA ILE A 121 -18.35 19.06 -3.82
C ILE A 121 -18.30 20.03 -2.63
N SER A 122 -17.32 19.83 -1.75
CA SER A 122 -17.09 20.71 -0.61
C SER A 122 -15.89 21.63 -0.78
N GLY A 123 -15.01 21.36 -1.76
CA GLY A 123 -13.87 22.22 -2.04
C GLY A 123 -13.01 21.73 -3.19
N SER A 124 -12.00 22.50 -3.52
CA SER A 124 -10.93 22.06 -4.42
C SER A 124 -9.62 22.79 -4.13
N TYR A 125 -8.51 22.13 -4.44
CA TYR A 125 -7.18 22.73 -4.39
C TYR A 125 -6.51 22.63 -5.76
N PRO A 126 -6.64 23.63 -6.64
CA PRO A 126 -6.03 23.59 -7.96
C PRO A 126 -4.54 23.98 -7.91
N VAL A 127 -3.72 23.21 -8.61
CA VAL A 127 -2.29 23.48 -8.80
C VAL A 127 -2.03 23.69 -10.28
N ASN A 128 -1.83 24.95 -10.62
CA ASN A 128 -1.59 25.39 -11.99
C ASN A 128 -0.09 25.52 -12.28
N ASN A 129 0.26 25.56 -13.56
CA ASN A 129 1.62 25.83 -14.04
C ASN A 129 2.65 24.79 -13.55
N LEU A 130 2.32 23.50 -13.66
CA LEU A 130 3.26 22.43 -13.34
C LEU A 130 4.53 22.56 -14.18
N THR A 131 5.68 22.33 -13.55
CA THR A 131 6.97 22.34 -14.24
C THR A 131 7.09 21.15 -15.19
N ASP A 132 7.92 21.28 -16.24
CA ASP A 132 8.17 20.16 -17.17
C ASP A 132 8.74 18.94 -16.44
N LEU A 133 9.58 19.16 -15.43
CA LEU A 133 10.12 18.10 -14.59
C LEU A 133 9.04 17.38 -13.78
N GLU A 134 8.13 18.13 -13.18
CA GLU A 134 7.00 17.57 -12.42
C GLU A 134 6.10 16.76 -13.34
N ILE A 135 5.77 17.28 -14.53
CA ILE A 135 4.99 16.56 -15.55
C ILE A 135 5.66 15.24 -15.94
N GLN A 136 6.96 15.24 -16.20
CA GLN A 136 7.69 14.02 -16.56
C GLN A 136 7.74 13.02 -15.41
N TYR A 137 7.87 13.49 -14.18
CA TYR A 137 7.78 12.65 -13.00
C TYR A 137 6.40 12.00 -12.87
N PHE A 138 5.32 12.76 -13.09
CA PHE A 138 3.96 12.20 -13.14
C PHE A 138 3.80 11.18 -14.27
N ILE A 139 4.24 11.47 -15.49
CA ILE A 139 4.19 10.53 -16.62
C ILE A 139 4.91 9.22 -16.28
N LEU A 140 6.07 9.28 -15.61
CA LEU A 140 6.79 8.09 -15.19
C LEU A 140 5.94 7.23 -14.24
N LEU A 141 5.28 7.87 -13.27
CA LEU A 141 4.43 7.20 -12.29
C LEU A 141 3.11 6.69 -12.88
N THR A 142 2.58 7.33 -13.93
CA THR A 142 1.28 7.00 -14.56
C THR A 142 1.44 6.35 -15.94
N SER A 143 2.61 5.80 -16.27
CA SER A 143 2.93 5.32 -17.63
C SER A 143 2.13 4.09 -18.05
N THR A 144 1.50 3.38 -17.12
CA THR A 144 0.55 2.30 -17.38
C THR A 144 -0.86 2.73 -16.98
N LYS A 145 -1.83 2.62 -17.90
CA LYS A 145 -3.25 2.95 -17.65
C LYS A 145 -3.89 2.11 -16.52
N SER A 146 -3.24 1.04 -16.07
CA SER A 146 -3.74 0.09 -15.06
C SER A 146 -3.33 0.41 -13.61
N ASP A 147 -2.33 1.25 -13.39
CA ASP A 147 -1.64 1.38 -12.09
C ASP A 147 -1.65 2.83 -11.58
N TYR A 148 -2.84 3.40 -11.40
CA TYR A 148 -2.99 4.76 -10.84
C TYR A 148 -2.86 4.75 -9.31
N TYR A 149 -1.69 4.40 -8.78
CA TYR A 149 -1.31 4.78 -7.41
C TYR A 149 0.03 5.48 -7.48
N SER A 150 0.03 6.81 -7.34
CA SER A 150 1.28 7.58 -7.36
C SER A 150 1.89 7.73 -5.97
N GLY A 151 1.12 7.52 -4.90
CA GLY A 151 1.55 7.82 -3.52
C GLY A 151 1.84 9.32 -3.32
N LEU A 152 1.24 10.17 -4.15
CA LEU A 152 1.48 11.62 -4.14
C LEU A 152 0.37 12.40 -3.43
N LEU A 153 -0.71 11.74 -3.05
CA LEU A 153 -1.78 12.27 -2.23
C LEU A 153 -1.90 11.41 -0.97
N ALA A 154 -1.94 12.04 0.19
CA ALA A 154 -2.11 11.36 1.46
C ALA A 154 -3.13 12.09 2.34
N PRO A 155 -3.95 11.38 3.12
CA PRO A 155 -4.86 12.02 4.06
C PRO A 155 -4.10 12.65 5.23
N ILE A 156 -4.66 13.70 5.82
CA ILE A 156 -4.42 14.08 7.22
C ILE A 156 -5.75 13.83 7.92
N GLU A 157 -5.77 12.85 8.83
CA GLU A 157 -7.00 12.42 9.49
C GLU A 157 -7.84 13.63 9.96
N LYS A 158 -9.08 13.72 9.47
CA LYS A 158 -10.09 14.77 9.71
C LYS A 158 -9.71 16.22 9.38
N LYS A 159 -8.45 16.52 9.03
CA LYS A 159 -7.99 17.92 8.84
C LYS A 159 -7.86 18.34 7.39
N GLY A 160 -7.58 17.38 6.50
CA GLY A 160 -7.33 17.68 5.10
C GLY A 160 -6.44 16.64 4.45
N PHE A 161 -5.54 17.09 3.58
CA PHE A 161 -4.72 16.22 2.74
C PHE A 161 -3.33 16.83 2.53
N ILE A 162 -2.37 15.99 2.13
CA ILE A 162 -1.02 16.40 1.75
C ILE A 162 -0.81 15.95 0.32
N ARG A 163 -0.30 16.86 -0.51
CA ARG A 163 0.29 16.50 -1.79
C ARG A 163 1.80 16.55 -1.76
N CYS A 164 2.42 15.65 -2.52
CA CYS A 164 3.83 15.67 -2.84
C CYS A 164 4.03 16.27 -4.25
N GLY A 165 4.44 17.54 -4.30
CA GLY A 165 4.85 18.23 -5.52
C GLY A 165 6.37 18.30 -5.68
N ILE A 166 6.80 18.87 -6.80
CA ILE A 166 8.23 19.09 -7.12
C ILE A 166 8.52 20.58 -7.23
N LYS A 167 9.53 21.05 -6.47
CA LYS A 167 10.12 22.38 -6.66
C LYS A 167 11.33 22.27 -7.58
N ALA A 168 11.18 22.78 -8.80
CA ALA A 168 12.22 22.89 -9.82
C ALA A 168 12.10 24.21 -10.58
N ASN A 169 13.13 24.60 -11.35
CA ASN A 169 13.05 25.81 -12.17
C ASN A 169 12.33 25.53 -13.50
N GLN A 170 11.79 26.58 -14.12
CA GLN A 170 11.16 26.47 -15.43
C GLN A 170 12.18 26.04 -16.51
N GLY A 171 11.80 25.07 -17.35
CA GLY A 171 12.68 24.46 -18.35
C GLY A 171 13.63 23.39 -17.80
N ASP A 172 13.45 22.97 -16.54
CA ASP A 172 14.12 21.80 -15.99
C ASP A 172 13.42 20.53 -16.48
N VAL A 173 14.22 19.56 -16.94
CA VAL A 173 13.76 18.33 -17.62
C VAL A 173 14.54 17.14 -17.05
N PHE A 174 13.88 15.98 -16.93
CA PHE A 174 14.47 14.77 -16.35
C PHE A 174 15.72 14.35 -17.14
N GLY A 175 16.80 13.98 -16.45
CA GLY A 175 18.06 13.58 -17.07
C GLY A 175 19.03 14.72 -17.43
N ILE A 176 18.59 15.98 -17.38
CA ILE A 176 19.49 17.15 -17.43
C ILE A 176 19.89 17.51 -15.99
N GLN A 177 21.18 17.69 -15.71
CA GLN A 177 21.72 17.89 -14.35
C GLN A 177 21.18 19.16 -13.65
N LYS A 178 20.00 19.11 -13.04
CA LYS A 178 19.38 20.22 -12.32
C LYS A 178 18.67 19.77 -11.03
N ASP A 179 18.39 20.73 -10.15
CA ASP A 179 17.80 20.50 -8.82
C ASP A 179 16.35 20.00 -8.92
N MET A 180 16.08 18.83 -8.35
CA MET A 180 14.72 18.34 -8.09
C MET A 180 14.54 18.22 -6.58
N ARG A 181 13.65 19.04 -6.02
CA ARG A 181 13.37 19.05 -4.59
C ARG A 181 11.93 18.68 -4.33
N ILE A 182 11.70 17.88 -3.30
CA ILE A 182 10.34 17.55 -2.89
C ILE A 182 9.73 18.75 -2.17
N GLN A 183 8.48 19.03 -2.50
CA GLN A 183 7.67 20.06 -1.88
C GLN A 183 6.38 19.44 -1.38
N LEU A 184 6.21 19.48 -0.06
CA LEU A 184 5.00 19.01 0.60
C LEU A 184 4.07 20.21 0.80
N GLU A 185 2.81 20.02 0.46
CA GLU A 185 1.76 21.02 0.63
C GLU A 185 0.57 20.35 1.32
N ALA A 186 0.17 20.86 2.47
CA ALA A 186 -1.06 20.45 3.11
C ALA A 186 -2.17 21.45 2.85
N PHE A 187 -3.36 20.95 2.58
CA PHE A 187 -4.56 21.74 2.35
C PHE A 187 -5.75 21.15 3.12
N SER A 188 -6.69 22.01 3.50
CA SER A 188 -7.83 21.68 4.35
C SER A 188 -8.89 20.85 3.63
N ASN A 189 -9.92 20.43 4.37
CA ASN A 189 -11.14 19.80 3.84
C ASN A 189 -11.95 20.69 2.87
N ASP A 190 -11.64 21.97 2.78
CA ASP A 190 -12.30 22.94 1.90
C ASP A 190 -11.36 23.42 0.78
N GLY A 191 -10.12 22.90 0.73
CA GLY A 191 -9.13 23.22 -0.28
C GLY A 191 -8.23 24.42 0.05
N GLU A 192 -8.26 24.92 1.29
CA GLU A 192 -7.40 26.01 1.71
C GLU A 192 -5.98 25.52 2.04
N LEU A 193 -4.96 26.19 1.52
CA LEU A 193 -3.56 25.86 1.85
C LEU A 193 -3.31 26.09 3.36
N LEU A 194 -2.94 25.03 4.07
CA LEU A 194 -2.59 25.09 5.49
C LEU A 194 -1.13 25.43 5.68
N TRP A 195 -0.25 24.70 4.98
CA TRP A 195 1.19 24.93 5.02
C TRP A 195 1.88 24.32 3.81
N LYS A 196 3.08 24.82 3.53
CA LYS A 196 3.91 24.42 2.39
C LYS A 196 5.37 24.39 2.80
N LYS A 197 6.07 23.29 2.53
CA LYS A 197 7.46 23.10 2.96
C LYS A 197 8.28 22.26 1.99
N THR A 198 9.56 22.60 1.89
CA THR A 198 10.59 21.72 1.29
C THR A 198 11.32 20.94 2.36
N THR A 199 11.98 19.86 1.98
CA THR A 199 12.73 18.95 2.89
C THR A 199 13.89 19.59 3.67
N GLY A 200 14.27 20.83 3.34
CA GLY A 200 15.30 21.60 4.05
C GLY A 200 16.73 21.18 3.71
N ILE A 201 16.93 20.30 2.71
CA ILE A 201 18.27 19.95 2.24
C ILE A 201 18.86 21.13 1.49
N GLU A 202 20.07 21.56 1.83
CA GLU A 202 20.79 22.60 1.10
C GLU A 202 21.81 22.00 0.11
N GLY A 203 22.20 22.78 -0.91
CA GLY A 203 23.20 22.38 -1.90
C GLY A 203 22.79 22.66 -3.33
N LYS A 204 23.62 22.21 -4.28
CA LYS A 204 23.38 22.30 -5.73
C LYS A 204 23.32 20.90 -6.34
N LYS A 205 22.59 20.78 -7.43
CA LYS A 205 22.23 19.53 -8.12
C LYS A 205 21.57 18.52 -7.18
N ILE A 206 20.73 18.99 -6.25
CA ILE A 206 20.05 18.09 -5.30
C ILE A 206 18.93 17.36 -6.03
N TRP A 207 18.90 16.04 -5.88
CA TRP A 207 17.82 15.21 -6.39
C TRP A 207 17.17 14.46 -5.22
N GLU A 208 15.91 14.75 -4.94
CA GLU A 208 15.14 14.17 -3.85
C GLU A 208 14.04 13.26 -4.37
N SER A 209 13.78 12.17 -3.68
CA SER A 209 12.55 11.38 -3.83
C SER A 209 11.96 11.13 -2.46
N THR A 210 10.66 10.91 -2.40
CA THR A 210 9.94 10.68 -1.15
C THR A 210 9.06 9.44 -1.24
N ASN A 211 8.82 8.84 -0.08
CA ASN A 211 7.74 7.90 0.11
C ASN A 211 7.00 8.29 1.39
N TYR A 212 5.70 8.49 1.29
CA TYR A 212 4.85 8.77 2.44
C TYR A 212 4.63 7.47 3.21
N LEU A 213 4.87 7.49 4.53
CA LEU A 213 4.81 6.29 5.36
C LEU A 213 3.65 6.28 6.35
N PHE A 214 3.24 7.44 6.85
CA PHE A 214 2.21 7.55 7.88
C PHE A 214 1.71 8.99 8.04
N SER A 215 0.44 9.15 8.42
CA SER A 215 -0.05 10.35 9.09
C SER A 215 -1.24 10.01 9.98
N ASN A 216 -1.53 10.94 10.89
CA ASN A 216 -2.78 11.05 11.62
C ASN A 216 -3.05 12.54 11.91
N GLU A 217 -3.96 12.83 12.86
CA GLU A 217 -4.27 14.20 13.26
C GLU A 217 -3.07 15.00 13.81
N LYS A 218 -1.99 14.32 14.26
CA LYS A 218 -0.87 14.93 14.99
C LYS A 218 0.44 14.90 14.20
N TYR A 219 0.70 13.81 13.50
CA TYR A 219 2.01 13.52 12.94
C TYR A 219 1.90 13.17 11.46
N ILE A 220 2.94 13.52 10.72
CA ILE A 220 3.19 13.03 9.36
C ILE A 220 4.61 12.48 9.35
N VAL A 221 4.79 11.32 8.75
CA VAL A 221 6.11 10.71 8.59
C VAL A 221 6.34 10.34 7.13
N THR A 222 7.45 10.84 6.60
CA THR A 222 7.87 10.58 5.24
C THR A 222 9.34 10.16 5.22
N SER A 223 9.69 9.20 4.37
CA SER A 223 11.09 8.95 4.05
C SER A 223 11.52 9.85 2.91
N ILE A 224 12.64 10.54 3.09
CA ILE A 224 13.29 11.33 2.04
C ILE A 224 14.59 10.64 1.65
N THR A 225 14.73 10.34 0.37
CA THR A 225 16.00 9.96 -0.25
C THR A 225 16.54 11.17 -0.97
N TYR A 226 17.83 11.48 -0.82
CA TYR A 226 18.46 12.52 -1.62
C TYR A 226 19.86 12.15 -2.10
N ARG A 227 20.27 12.74 -3.23
CA ARG A 227 21.59 12.56 -3.84
C ARG A 227 22.07 13.83 -4.53
N ASN A 228 23.39 13.98 -4.65
CA ASN A 228 24.02 15.11 -5.35
C ASN A 228 24.11 14.81 -6.85
N GLY A 229 22.98 14.97 -7.54
CA GLY A 229 22.81 14.75 -8.97
C GLY A 229 22.21 13.38 -9.24
N ILE A 230 21.41 13.28 -10.30
CA ILE A 230 20.66 12.06 -10.64
C ILE A 230 21.56 10.82 -10.83
N MET A 231 22.77 11.02 -11.37
CA MET A 231 23.77 9.98 -11.62
C MET A 231 24.65 9.65 -10.41
N SER A 232 24.52 10.37 -9.28
CA SER A 232 25.31 10.10 -8.08
C SER A 232 24.98 8.71 -7.55
N LYS A 233 26.04 7.92 -7.31
CA LYS A 233 25.95 6.61 -6.64
C LYS A 233 25.77 6.74 -5.12
N ASN A 234 26.06 7.91 -4.58
CA ASN A 234 25.93 8.24 -3.16
C ASN A 234 24.59 8.90 -2.94
N PHE A 235 23.80 8.31 -2.06
CA PHE A 235 22.50 8.82 -1.64
C PHE A 235 22.42 8.72 -0.11
N LYS A 236 21.68 9.64 0.49
CA LYS A 236 21.34 9.59 1.92
C LYS A 236 19.85 9.44 2.05
N ASN A 237 19.43 8.84 3.16
CA ASN A 237 18.02 8.76 3.50
C ASN A 237 17.81 9.18 4.94
N TYR A 238 16.65 9.74 5.20
CA TYR A 238 16.17 9.99 6.54
C TYR A 238 14.65 9.87 6.58
N LEU A 239 14.14 9.62 7.78
CA LEU A 239 12.75 9.87 8.10
C LEU A 239 12.60 11.31 8.57
N MET A 240 11.61 12.00 8.06
CA MET A 240 11.22 13.34 8.47
C MET A 240 9.88 13.23 9.18
N PHE A 241 9.84 13.66 10.44
CA PHE A 241 8.64 13.69 11.27
C PHE A 241 8.15 15.13 11.35
N LEU A 242 6.91 15.36 10.94
CA LEU A 242 6.30 16.67 10.91
C LEU A 242 5.08 16.71 11.83
N ASP A 243 4.83 17.88 12.43
CA ASP A 243 3.54 18.21 13.01
C ASP A 243 2.51 18.38 11.89
N ALA A 244 1.40 17.65 11.97
CA ALA A 244 0.40 17.60 10.91
C ALA A 244 -0.32 18.94 10.70
N THR A 245 -0.41 19.77 11.74
CA THR A 245 -1.15 21.04 11.71
C THR A 245 -0.31 22.17 11.13
N THR A 246 0.96 22.23 11.50
CA THR A 246 1.86 23.34 11.18
C THR A 246 2.88 23.03 10.08
N GLY A 247 3.09 21.74 9.78
CA GLY A 247 4.17 21.29 8.90
C GLY A 247 5.56 21.52 9.49
N ASN A 248 5.67 21.90 10.77
CA ASN A 248 6.96 22.06 11.44
C ASN A 248 7.66 20.72 11.60
N GLU A 249 8.97 20.70 11.39
CA GLU A 249 9.75 19.48 11.62
C GLU A 249 9.88 19.29 13.13
N LEU A 250 9.42 18.15 13.62
CA LEU A 250 9.57 17.75 15.00
C LEU A 250 10.97 17.22 15.24
N PHE A 251 11.38 16.28 14.39
CA PHE A 251 12.73 15.71 14.36
C PHE A 251 12.94 14.95 13.05
N ARG A 252 14.20 14.55 12.82
CA ARG A 252 14.60 13.67 11.71
C ARG A 252 15.43 12.50 12.22
N MET A 253 15.32 11.36 11.56
CA MET A 253 16.12 10.17 11.85
C MET A 253 16.91 9.74 10.63
N GLU A 254 18.23 9.70 10.73
CA GLU A 254 19.07 9.20 9.66
C GLU A 254 18.85 7.69 9.43
N ALA A 255 18.84 7.29 8.16
CA ALA A 255 18.81 5.88 7.79
C ALA A 255 20.19 5.21 7.91
N ASN A 256 21.28 5.98 7.94
CA ASN A 256 22.63 5.46 8.00
C ASN A 256 23.16 5.59 9.42
N VAL A 257 23.15 4.50 10.20
CA VAL A 257 23.62 4.51 11.59
C VAL A 257 24.71 3.47 11.77
N LYS A 258 25.87 3.91 12.28
CA LYS A 258 27.07 3.08 12.46
C LYS A 258 27.49 2.38 11.16
N ASN A 259 27.28 1.07 11.07
CA ASN A 259 27.63 0.20 9.94
C ASN A 259 26.40 -0.30 9.16
N ASN A 260 25.20 0.19 9.48
CA ASN A 260 23.96 -0.22 8.83
C ASN A 260 23.35 0.91 8.01
N TYR A 261 22.74 0.53 6.88
CA TYR A 261 21.80 1.33 6.11
C TYR A 261 20.38 0.80 6.35
N PHE A 262 19.41 1.68 6.63
CA PHE A 262 18.01 1.31 6.86
C PHE A 262 17.10 1.69 5.68
N SER A 263 16.35 0.70 5.17
CA SER A 263 15.23 0.92 4.27
C SER A 263 13.94 0.82 5.06
N TYR A 264 13.29 1.95 5.33
CA TYR A 264 12.03 1.97 6.09
C TYR A 264 10.88 1.49 5.19
N ASN A 265 10.22 0.40 5.57
CA ASN A 265 9.12 -0.19 4.80
C ASN A 265 7.74 0.17 5.35
N GLY A 266 7.65 0.68 6.58
CA GLY A 266 6.40 1.14 7.15
C GLY A 266 6.53 1.64 8.58
N ILE A 267 5.46 2.29 9.03
CA ILE A 267 5.30 2.83 10.37
C ILE A 267 3.88 2.50 10.84
N ASN A 268 3.74 2.05 12.09
CA ASN A 268 2.44 2.03 12.77
C ASN A 268 2.49 2.95 14.00
N TYR A 269 1.36 3.51 14.39
CA TYR A 269 1.22 4.30 15.60
C TYR A 269 0.36 3.54 16.62
N ASP A 270 0.82 3.46 17.87
CA ASP A 270 0.03 3.00 19.01
C ASP A 270 -0.40 4.23 19.82
N GLU A 271 -1.65 4.65 19.64
CA GLU A 271 -2.24 5.81 20.31
C GLU A 271 -2.20 5.70 21.82
N ASN A 272 -2.39 4.50 22.37
CA ASN A 272 -2.44 4.28 23.82
C ASN A 272 -1.07 4.48 24.46
N LEU A 273 0.01 4.21 23.72
CA LEU A 273 1.38 4.33 24.20
C LEU A 273 2.07 5.61 23.73
N GLY A 274 1.50 6.32 22.75
CA GLY A 274 2.16 7.44 22.09
C GLY A 274 3.43 7.02 21.33
N GLU A 275 3.44 5.81 20.77
CA GLU A 275 4.64 5.18 20.21
C GLU A 275 4.51 4.91 18.70
N LEU A 276 5.59 5.16 17.97
CA LEU A 276 5.74 4.82 16.57
C LEU A 276 6.59 3.56 16.42
N PHE A 277 6.02 2.56 15.75
CA PHE A 277 6.68 1.32 15.34
C PHE A 277 7.24 1.50 13.94
N CYS A 278 8.49 1.94 13.84
CA CYS A 278 9.21 2.05 12.58
C CYS A 278 9.91 0.74 12.26
N TYR A 279 9.72 0.22 11.05
CA TYR A 279 10.33 -1.05 10.66
C TYR A 279 10.79 -1.07 9.22
N GLY A 280 11.69 -2.01 8.95
CA GLY A 280 12.07 -2.33 7.58
C GLY A 280 13.31 -3.21 7.51
N GLU A 281 14.00 -3.12 6.38
CA GLU A 281 15.20 -3.90 6.08
C GLU A 281 16.47 -3.13 6.44
N TYR A 282 17.51 -3.82 6.88
CA TYR A 282 18.83 -3.23 7.04
C TYR A 282 19.90 -3.93 6.20
N TYR A 283 20.84 -3.13 5.73
CA TYR A 283 21.89 -3.51 4.80
C TYR A 283 23.24 -3.08 5.36
N ASP A 284 24.31 -3.64 4.81
CA ASP A 284 25.64 -3.08 5.00
C ASP A 284 25.63 -1.61 4.52
N LYS A 285 26.25 -0.73 5.30
CA LYS A 285 26.23 0.71 5.03
C LYS A 285 26.85 1.09 3.69
N GLU A 286 27.92 0.44 3.28
CA GLU A 286 28.62 0.78 2.03
C GLU A 286 27.87 0.25 0.81
N ALA A 287 27.35 -0.97 0.93
CA ALA A 287 26.57 -1.58 -0.14
C ALA A 287 25.17 -0.97 -0.30
N GLY A 288 24.52 -0.64 0.82
CA GLY A 288 23.13 -0.20 0.88
C GLY A 288 22.19 -1.19 0.18
N VAL A 289 21.11 -0.67 -0.44
CA VAL A 289 20.10 -1.47 -1.14
C VAL A 289 20.60 -2.17 -2.43
N LYS A 290 21.86 -1.96 -2.84
CA LYS A 290 22.42 -2.65 -4.03
C LYS A 290 22.69 -4.12 -3.77
N ASN A 291 22.95 -4.50 -2.51
CA ASN A 291 23.17 -5.87 -2.10
C ASN A 291 21.94 -6.43 -1.36
N LYS A 292 21.91 -7.75 -1.20
CA LYS A 292 20.91 -8.44 -0.38
C LYS A 292 20.84 -7.83 1.03
N SER A 293 19.63 -7.66 1.53
CA SER A 293 19.37 -7.25 2.91
C SER A 293 19.99 -8.25 3.90
N ILE A 294 20.57 -7.74 4.97
CA ILE A 294 21.21 -8.55 6.03
C ILE A 294 20.16 -9.02 7.04
N GLY A 295 19.04 -8.32 7.14
CA GLY A 295 18.01 -8.61 8.12
C GLY A 295 16.90 -7.57 8.17
N LEU A 296 16.06 -7.69 9.18
CA LEU A 296 15.02 -6.72 9.50
C LEU A 296 15.35 -5.95 10.76
N PHE A 297 14.87 -4.72 10.86
CA PHE A 297 14.97 -3.90 12.06
C PHE A 297 13.58 -3.47 12.52
N ILE A 298 13.46 -3.28 13.83
CA ILE A 298 12.28 -2.73 14.48
C ILE A 298 12.75 -1.66 15.47
N LYS A 299 12.19 -0.46 15.36
CA LYS A 299 12.39 0.66 16.28
C LYS A 299 11.05 1.07 16.88
N ILE A 300 11.01 1.17 18.20
CA ILE A 300 9.91 1.78 18.93
C ILE A 300 10.39 3.16 19.37
N ILE A 301 9.71 4.18 18.89
CA ILE A 301 10.08 5.57 19.07
C ILE A 301 8.96 6.29 19.80
N ASP A 302 9.32 7.12 20.75
CA ASP A 302 8.40 8.07 21.37
C ASP A 302 7.97 9.13 20.35
N ALA A 303 6.67 9.21 20.03
CA ALA A 303 6.19 10.06 18.94
C ALA A 303 6.38 11.56 19.19
N ALA A 304 6.40 11.98 20.47
CA ALA A 304 6.52 13.38 20.85
C ALA A 304 7.98 13.87 20.84
N THR A 305 8.91 13.03 21.32
CA THR A 305 10.31 13.42 21.54
C THR A 305 11.27 12.88 20.47
N GLY A 306 10.87 11.86 19.71
CA GLY A 306 11.76 11.15 18.79
C GLY A 306 12.77 10.23 19.47
N SER A 307 12.67 10.05 20.79
CA SER A 307 13.56 9.19 21.56
C SER A 307 13.32 7.71 21.21
N ILE A 308 14.38 6.98 20.91
CA ILE A 308 14.33 5.53 20.67
C ILE A 308 14.16 4.82 22.02
N LYS A 309 12.98 4.23 22.26
CA LYS A 309 12.68 3.44 23.46
C LYS A 309 13.22 2.02 23.35
N GLN A 310 13.11 1.42 22.17
CA GLN A 310 13.59 0.07 21.89
C GLN A 310 14.05 -0.02 20.44
N GLU A 311 15.15 -0.74 20.20
CA GLU A 311 15.66 -1.02 18.87
C GLU A 311 16.18 -2.46 18.83
N LYS A 312 15.84 -3.18 17.76
CA LYS A 312 16.34 -4.52 17.51
C LYS A 312 16.69 -4.71 16.04
N TYR A 313 17.80 -5.40 15.81
CA TYR A 313 18.22 -5.91 14.51
C TYR A 313 18.13 -7.43 14.55
N ILE A 314 17.47 -8.02 13.56
CA ILE A 314 17.31 -9.46 13.42
C ILE A 314 17.90 -9.87 12.09
N SER A 315 19.03 -10.57 12.14
CA SER A 315 19.79 -11.02 10.99
C SER A 315 19.16 -12.24 10.34
N PHE A 316 19.03 -12.19 9.02
CA PHE A 316 18.56 -13.34 8.24
C PHE A 316 19.51 -14.53 8.36
N GLU A 317 20.82 -14.28 8.33
CA GLU A 317 21.82 -15.34 8.42
C GLU A 317 22.00 -15.86 9.85
N LYS A 318 22.12 -14.97 10.84
CA LYS A 318 22.46 -15.38 12.22
C LYS A 318 21.25 -15.82 13.03
N ASP A 319 20.14 -15.10 12.92
CA ASP A 319 18.99 -15.27 13.82
C ASP A 319 17.89 -16.14 13.18
N ILE A 320 17.64 -15.98 11.88
CA ILE A 320 16.48 -16.60 11.23
C ILE A 320 16.81 -17.91 10.49
N LYS A 321 17.98 -18.01 9.84
CA LYS A 321 18.34 -19.14 8.97
C LYS A 321 18.12 -20.50 9.62
N SER A 322 18.70 -20.70 10.80
CA SER A 322 18.63 -21.99 11.50
C SER A 322 17.19 -22.38 11.88
N LEU A 323 16.32 -21.40 12.13
CA LEU A 323 14.91 -21.64 12.45
C LEU A 323 14.13 -22.12 11.21
N ILE A 324 14.35 -21.49 10.06
CA ILE A 324 13.66 -21.85 8.82
C ILE A 324 14.19 -23.16 8.23
N GLU A 325 15.50 -23.40 8.25
CA GLU A 325 16.11 -24.64 7.75
C GLU A 325 15.61 -25.88 8.52
N LYS A 326 15.23 -25.71 9.80
CA LYS A 326 14.56 -26.78 10.57
C LYS A 326 13.11 -27.02 10.17
N LYS A 327 12.43 -26.01 9.61
CA LYS A 327 10.99 -26.04 9.32
C LYS A 327 10.65 -26.32 7.86
N SER A 328 11.59 -26.10 6.94
CA SER A 328 11.35 -26.30 5.51
C SER A 328 12.47 -27.09 4.87
N ASN A 329 12.09 -28.17 4.17
CA ASN A 329 12.99 -28.93 3.30
C ASN A 329 13.16 -28.26 1.90
N VAL A 330 12.44 -27.16 1.63
CA VAL A 330 12.22 -26.63 0.27
C VAL A 330 12.75 -25.20 0.08
N GLY A 331 13.10 -24.47 1.14
CA GLY A 331 13.51 -23.06 1.05
C GLY A 331 14.80 -22.74 1.79
N LYS A 332 15.93 -22.66 1.07
CA LYS A 332 17.17 -22.08 1.62
C LYS A 332 17.02 -20.55 1.67
N ILE A 333 17.04 -19.96 2.87
CA ILE A 333 17.08 -18.49 3.03
C ILE A 333 18.34 -17.91 2.38
N ALA A 334 19.45 -18.64 2.43
CA ALA A 334 20.76 -18.18 1.98
C ALA A 334 20.73 -17.61 0.54
N ASP A 335 19.89 -18.16 -0.33
CA ASP A 335 19.87 -17.83 -1.75
C ASP A 335 18.73 -16.86 -2.15
N ARG A 336 17.86 -16.46 -1.21
CA ARG A 336 16.66 -15.62 -1.49
C ARG A 336 16.66 -14.32 -0.67
N ASN A 337 16.16 -13.24 -1.26
CA ASN A 337 15.87 -12.00 -0.53
C ASN A 337 14.50 -12.10 0.16
N MET A 338 14.20 -11.18 1.07
CA MET A 338 12.91 -11.12 1.77
C MET A 338 12.35 -9.71 1.74
N ALA A 339 11.16 -9.55 1.18
CA ALA A 339 10.42 -8.30 1.19
C ALA A 339 9.57 -8.26 2.47
N ILE A 340 9.69 -7.19 3.25
CA ILE A 340 8.84 -6.99 4.43
C ILE A 340 7.56 -6.30 4.00
N HIS A 341 6.43 -6.96 4.16
CA HIS A 341 5.12 -6.42 3.78
C HIS A 341 4.45 -5.68 4.92
N LYS A 342 4.45 -6.28 6.11
CA LYS A 342 3.82 -5.70 7.29
C LYS A 342 4.53 -6.18 8.55
N ILE A 343 4.71 -5.28 9.51
CA ILE A 343 4.97 -5.66 10.90
C ILE A 343 3.83 -5.12 11.75
N LEU A 344 3.32 -5.92 12.68
CA LEU A 344 2.21 -5.55 13.56
C LEU A 344 2.36 -6.18 14.94
N ARG A 345 1.65 -5.62 15.93
CA ARG A 345 1.59 -6.13 17.30
C ARG A 345 0.18 -6.68 17.56
N ALA A 346 0.10 -7.93 18.01
CA ALA A 346 -1.14 -8.58 18.41
C ALA A 346 -1.58 -8.16 19.82
N GLU A 347 -2.78 -8.57 20.23
CA GLU A 347 -3.36 -8.24 21.54
C GLU A 347 -2.51 -8.70 22.72
N ASP A 348 -1.94 -9.89 22.60
CA ASP A 348 -1.06 -10.46 23.62
C ASP A 348 0.35 -9.82 23.65
N GLY A 349 0.58 -8.83 22.78
CA GLY A 349 1.82 -8.08 22.61
C GLY A 349 2.89 -8.79 21.80
N ARG A 350 2.63 -10.01 21.29
CA ARG A 350 3.52 -10.63 20.29
C ARG A 350 3.56 -9.77 19.04
N ILE A 351 4.71 -9.78 18.38
CA ILE A 351 4.97 -9.00 17.18
C ILE A 351 5.14 -9.95 16.01
N PHE A 352 4.49 -9.64 14.89
CA PHE A 352 4.50 -10.46 13.70
C PHE A 352 5.08 -9.68 12.53
N ALA A 353 6.09 -10.23 11.86
CA ALA A 353 6.61 -9.70 10.61
C ALA A 353 6.22 -10.62 9.46
N ILE A 354 5.37 -10.11 8.57
CA ILE A 354 4.89 -10.80 7.37
C ILE A 354 5.82 -10.42 6.23
N THR A 355 6.47 -11.44 5.67
CA THR A 355 7.50 -11.28 4.65
C THR A 355 7.26 -12.23 3.48
N GLU A 356 7.82 -11.90 2.33
CA GLU A 356 7.74 -12.76 1.15
C GLU A 356 9.11 -12.87 0.49
N GLN A 357 9.51 -14.10 0.19
CA GLN A 357 10.79 -14.36 -0.43
C GLN A 357 10.78 -14.00 -1.92
N PHE A 358 11.91 -13.48 -2.41
CA PHE A 358 12.10 -13.20 -3.84
C PHE A 358 13.55 -13.40 -4.29
N ALA A 359 13.75 -13.70 -5.56
CA ALA A 359 15.07 -13.73 -6.19
C ALA A 359 14.93 -13.42 -7.69
N ASN A 360 15.99 -12.86 -8.29
CA ASN A 360 16.05 -12.74 -9.74
C ASN A 360 16.67 -13.99 -10.35
N ASN A 361 16.18 -14.37 -11.53
CA ASN A 361 16.98 -15.15 -12.46
C ASN A 361 17.82 -14.18 -13.29
N ASP A 362 19.13 -14.21 -13.08
CA ASP A 362 20.06 -13.30 -13.76
C ASP A 362 20.08 -13.45 -15.28
N SER A 363 19.76 -14.65 -15.80
CA SER A 363 19.74 -14.92 -17.23
C SER A 363 18.51 -14.34 -17.93
N THR A 364 17.34 -14.41 -17.29
CA THR A 364 16.07 -13.92 -17.87
C THR A 364 15.64 -12.56 -17.34
N LYS A 365 16.43 -11.95 -16.44
CA LYS A 365 16.12 -10.67 -15.77
C LYS A 365 14.71 -10.64 -15.19
N THR A 366 14.29 -11.77 -14.64
CA THR A 366 12.93 -11.99 -14.14
C THR A 366 12.97 -12.17 -12.63
N LEU A 367 12.14 -11.40 -11.92
CA LEU A 367 11.90 -11.54 -10.49
C LEU A 367 10.94 -12.71 -10.25
N PHE A 368 11.37 -13.69 -9.46
CA PHE A 368 10.57 -14.79 -8.96
C PHE A 368 10.21 -14.53 -7.50
N LEU A 369 8.93 -14.75 -7.18
CA LEU A 369 8.45 -14.79 -5.80
C LEU A 369 8.53 -16.23 -5.29
N TYR A 370 8.60 -16.41 -3.97
CA TYR A 370 8.64 -17.73 -3.35
C TYR A 370 7.73 -17.74 -2.13
N ASP A 371 8.16 -18.36 -1.03
CA ASP A 371 7.33 -18.60 0.15
C ASP A 371 7.01 -17.31 0.88
N LEU A 372 5.81 -17.28 1.47
CA LEU A 372 5.42 -16.24 2.42
C LEU A 372 5.75 -16.74 3.82
N ILE A 373 6.46 -15.92 4.59
CA ILE A 373 6.98 -16.29 5.91
C ILE A 373 6.52 -15.25 6.92
N THR A 374 5.91 -15.72 7.99
CA THR A 374 5.53 -14.89 9.14
C THR A 374 6.45 -15.19 10.31
N PHE A 375 7.28 -14.24 10.68
CA PHE A 375 8.12 -14.32 11.88
C PHE A 375 7.34 -13.85 13.10
N GLU A 376 7.42 -14.61 14.18
CA GLU A 376 6.81 -14.29 15.46
C GLU A 376 7.90 -13.88 16.46
N PHE A 377 7.68 -12.75 17.12
CA PHE A 377 8.56 -12.20 18.14
C PHE A 377 7.82 -11.99 19.46
N SER A 378 8.57 -12.07 20.56
CA SER A 378 8.11 -11.66 21.89
C SER A 378 7.90 -10.13 21.95
N LYS A 379 7.32 -9.65 23.06
CA LYS A 379 7.20 -8.21 23.35
C LYS A 379 8.57 -7.51 23.37
N GLU A 380 9.61 -8.24 23.76
CA GLU A 380 11.00 -7.82 23.86
C GLU A 380 11.77 -7.99 22.52
N LEU A 381 11.08 -8.30 21.43
CA LEU A 381 11.64 -8.49 20.08
C LEU A 381 12.60 -9.69 19.98
N VAL A 382 12.39 -10.72 20.79
CA VAL A 382 13.09 -12.01 20.66
C VAL A 382 12.34 -12.86 19.65
N LEU A 383 13.03 -13.39 18.63
CA LEU A 383 12.44 -14.31 17.66
C LEU A 383 12.01 -15.60 18.36
N ILE A 384 10.71 -15.91 18.32
CA ILE A 384 10.10 -17.09 18.96
C ILE A 384 9.94 -18.19 17.92
N ASP A 385 9.29 -17.86 16.80
CA ASP A 385 8.88 -18.86 15.82
C ASP A 385 8.76 -18.27 14.41
N ALA A 386 8.60 -19.15 13.42
CA ALA A 386 8.29 -18.77 12.05
C ALA A 386 7.25 -19.70 11.43
N GLN A 387 6.25 -19.14 10.77
CA GLN A 387 5.24 -19.87 10.01
C GLN A 387 5.53 -19.70 8.52
N ILE A 388 5.57 -20.81 7.79
CA ILE A 388 5.92 -20.84 6.37
C ILE A 388 4.70 -21.28 5.57
N VAL A 389 4.28 -20.43 4.65
CA VAL A 389 3.29 -20.74 3.63
C VAL A 389 4.05 -21.04 2.34
N ASN A 390 4.15 -22.33 2.01
CA ASN A 390 4.77 -22.76 0.76
C ASN A 390 3.93 -22.29 -0.43
N LYS A 391 4.55 -21.59 -1.37
CA LYS A 391 3.87 -21.12 -2.59
C LYS A 391 4.52 -21.73 -3.83
N ILE A 392 3.68 -22.16 -4.76
CA ILE A 392 4.11 -22.40 -6.15
C ILE A 392 3.77 -21.11 -6.90
N THR A 393 4.79 -20.47 -7.47
CA THR A 393 4.67 -19.10 -8.01
C THR A 393 4.66 -19.08 -9.53
N ASP A 394 3.67 -18.39 -10.08
CA ASP A 394 3.58 -18.06 -11.51
C ASP A 394 3.86 -16.56 -11.78
N THR A 395 4.09 -15.78 -10.71
CA THR A 395 4.24 -14.32 -10.79
C THR A 395 5.69 -13.97 -11.14
N HIS A 396 5.85 -13.31 -12.29
CA HIS A 396 7.14 -13.00 -12.89
C HIS A 396 7.16 -11.54 -13.35
N THR A 397 8.11 -10.76 -12.85
CA THR A 397 8.30 -9.37 -13.26
C THR A 397 9.64 -9.23 -13.97
N LYS A 398 9.61 -8.91 -15.27
CA LYS A 398 10.83 -8.61 -16.04
C LYS A 398 11.29 -7.19 -15.74
N SER A 399 12.59 -7.02 -15.53
CA SER A 399 13.17 -5.72 -15.20
C SER A 399 14.66 -5.69 -15.46
N GLU A 400 15.14 -4.60 -16.06
CA GLU A 400 16.57 -4.34 -16.27
C GLU A 400 17.27 -3.83 -14.98
N PHE A 401 16.50 -3.54 -13.92
CA PHE A 401 17.06 -3.10 -12.64
C PHE A 401 17.60 -4.28 -11.81
N ASN A 402 18.41 -3.98 -10.80
CA ASN A 402 18.85 -5.00 -9.84
C ASN A 402 17.65 -5.58 -9.06
N THR A 403 17.88 -6.71 -8.39
CA THR A 403 16.84 -7.50 -7.70
C THR A 403 16.04 -6.70 -6.68
N ASN A 404 16.69 -5.89 -5.84
CA ASN A 404 16.00 -5.13 -4.79
C ASN A 404 15.24 -3.92 -5.34
N VAL A 405 15.78 -3.25 -6.36
CA VAL A 405 15.07 -2.16 -7.04
C VAL A 405 13.85 -2.72 -7.76
N THR A 406 14.00 -3.85 -8.46
CA THR A 406 12.88 -4.56 -9.10
C THR A 406 11.82 -4.97 -8.08
N ALA A 407 12.22 -5.50 -6.93
CA ALA A 407 11.31 -5.82 -5.84
C ALA A 407 10.62 -4.57 -5.28
N SER A 408 11.32 -3.44 -5.14
CA SER A 408 10.72 -2.19 -4.67
C SER A 408 9.65 -1.68 -5.65
N ILE A 409 9.92 -1.73 -6.96
CA ILE A 409 8.96 -1.40 -8.02
C ILE A 409 7.77 -2.37 -7.97
N ASN A 410 8.04 -3.68 -7.88
CA ASN A 410 7.01 -4.71 -7.82
C ASN A 410 6.11 -4.56 -6.57
N LYS A 411 6.67 -4.10 -5.45
CA LYS A 411 5.90 -3.79 -4.24
C LYS A 411 5.02 -2.55 -4.46
N PHE A 412 5.58 -1.51 -5.06
CA PHE A 412 4.85 -0.27 -5.38
C PHE A 412 3.66 -0.52 -6.32
N THR A 413 3.78 -1.46 -7.26
CA THR A 413 2.72 -1.82 -8.23
C THR A 413 1.80 -2.98 -7.79
N ASN A 414 1.89 -3.40 -6.51
CA ASN A 414 1.16 -4.54 -5.95
C ASN A 414 1.36 -5.86 -6.73
N GLY A 415 2.56 -6.09 -7.26
CA GLY A 415 2.94 -7.29 -8.01
C GLY A 415 3.51 -8.43 -7.16
N PHE A 416 3.49 -8.31 -5.83
CA PHE A 416 3.74 -9.44 -4.93
C PHE A 416 2.50 -10.34 -4.78
N ASP A 417 2.68 -11.58 -4.31
CA ASP A 417 1.52 -12.45 -4.05
C ASP A 417 0.84 -12.07 -2.75
N TYR A 418 1.57 -11.49 -1.78
CA TYR A 418 0.95 -10.80 -0.65
C TYR A 418 -0.06 -9.75 -1.15
N CYS A 419 -1.30 -9.84 -0.65
CA CYS A 419 -2.36 -8.91 -1.01
C CYS A 419 -2.56 -7.84 0.06
N LEU A 420 -2.85 -8.28 1.29
CA LEU A 420 -3.12 -7.37 2.40
C LEU A 420 -2.97 -8.07 3.74
N THR A 421 -2.85 -7.27 4.80
CA THR A 421 -3.06 -7.68 6.18
C THR A 421 -4.09 -6.75 6.81
N SER A 422 -5.19 -7.32 7.27
CA SER A 422 -6.19 -6.61 8.06
C SER A 422 -5.95 -6.88 9.54
N ILE A 423 -6.16 -5.88 10.39
CA ILE A 423 -6.11 -6.00 11.85
C ILE A 423 -7.42 -5.45 12.42
N ASN A 424 -8.06 -6.19 13.32
CA ASN A 424 -9.28 -5.74 13.97
C ASN A 424 -8.99 -4.99 15.29
N SER A 425 -10.03 -4.44 15.92
CA SER A 425 -9.93 -3.71 17.19
C SER A 425 -9.31 -4.54 18.31
N ASN A 426 -9.51 -5.86 18.30
CA ASN A 426 -8.94 -6.80 19.26
C ASN A 426 -7.52 -7.22 18.85
N LYS A 427 -6.85 -6.48 17.95
CA LYS A 427 -5.50 -6.76 17.43
C LYS A 427 -5.30 -8.21 16.91
N ASN A 428 -6.37 -8.88 16.50
CA ASN A 428 -6.29 -10.10 15.70
C ASN A 428 -6.08 -9.69 14.25
N PHE A 429 -5.29 -10.44 13.51
CA PHE A 429 -4.98 -10.09 12.15
C PHE A 429 -5.20 -11.25 11.18
N THR A 430 -5.53 -10.89 9.95
CA THR A 430 -5.69 -11.82 8.85
C THR A 430 -4.86 -11.33 7.66
N CYS A 431 -3.96 -12.18 7.19
CA CYS A 431 -3.16 -11.95 5.99
C CYS A 431 -3.77 -12.71 4.81
N ILE A 432 -3.88 -12.04 3.66
CA ILE A 432 -4.37 -12.60 2.40
C ILE A 432 -3.23 -12.63 1.39
N TYR A 433 -3.13 -13.71 0.63
CA TYR A 433 -2.10 -13.89 -0.40
C TYR A 433 -2.62 -14.71 -1.60
N LYS A 434 -2.00 -14.53 -2.76
CA LYS A 434 -2.25 -15.32 -3.97
C LYS A 434 -1.38 -16.59 -3.94
N THR A 435 -1.90 -17.70 -4.45
CA THR A 435 -1.13 -18.93 -4.63
C THR A 435 -1.71 -19.80 -5.74
N THR A 436 -0.89 -20.62 -6.37
CA THR A 436 -1.34 -21.62 -7.35
C THR A 436 -1.10 -23.02 -6.80
N GLU A 437 -2.10 -23.90 -6.90
CA GLU A 437 -1.95 -25.33 -6.57
C GLU A 437 -2.61 -26.18 -7.66
N LYS A 438 -1.85 -27.13 -8.23
CA LYS A 438 -2.33 -28.03 -9.30
C LYS A 438 -3.03 -27.27 -10.44
N ASN A 439 -2.38 -26.20 -10.92
CA ASN A 439 -2.86 -25.31 -11.99
C ASN A 439 -4.16 -24.56 -11.69
N LYS A 440 -4.54 -24.43 -10.41
CA LYS A 440 -5.66 -23.61 -9.96
C LYS A 440 -5.16 -22.47 -9.09
N SER A 441 -5.64 -21.26 -9.33
CA SER A 441 -5.30 -20.09 -8.52
C SER A 441 -6.24 -19.99 -7.32
N TYR A 442 -5.69 -19.64 -6.17
CA TYR A 442 -6.42 -19.45 -4.91
C TYR A 442 -6.04 -18.11 -4.28
N LEU A 443 -6.97 -17.55 -3.52
CA LEU A 443 -6.64 -16.66 -2.42
C LEU A 443 -6.48 -17.50 -1.17
N GLY A 444 -5.24 -17.61 -0.69
CA GLY A 444 -4.96 -18.15 0.63
C GLY A 444 -5.12 -17.08 1.69
N SER A 445 -5.49 -17.50 2.90
CA SER A 445 -5.46 -16.65 4.06
C SER A 445 -4.93 -17.40 5.27
N PHE A 446 -4.30 -16.65 6.18
CA PHE A 446 -4.07 -17.12 7.54
C PHE A 446 -4.47 -16.04 8.53
N THR A 447 -5.09 -16.46 9.62
CA THR A 447 -5.59 -15.59 10.69
C THR A 447 -4.93 -15.97 11.99
N TYR A 448 -4.34 -15.00 12.68
CA TYR A 448 -3.87 -15.18 14.04
C TYR A 448 -4.94 -14.68 15.01
N LYS A 449 -5.50 -15.61 15.78
CA LYS A 449 -6.52 -15.35 16.79
C LYS A 449 -6.36 -16.31 17.95
N ASN A 450 -6.55 -15.82 19.17
CA ASN A 450 -6.45 -16.63 20.40
C ASN A 450 -5.14 -17.44 20.49
N LYS A 451 -4.02 -16.83 20.07
CA LYS A 451 -2.68 -17.45 20.04
C LYS A 451 -2.52 -18.64 19.09
N SER A 452 -3.41 -18.77 18.11
CA SER A 452 -3.40 -19.83 17.11
C SER A 452 -3.54 -19.28 15.69
N PHE A 453 -2.99 -20.01 14.72
CA PHE A 453 -3.15 -19.74 13.30
C PHE A 453 -4.25 -20.63 12.71
N ASN A 454 -5.22 -20.01 12.04
CA ASN A 454 -6.21 -20.67 11.20
C ASN A 454 -5.93 -20.35 9.74
N TYR A 455 -6.09 -21.32 8.85
CA TYR A 455 -5.81 -21.19 7.43
C TYR A 455 -7.07 -21.46 6.61
N ASP A 456 -7.26 -20.69 5.55
CA ASP A 456 -8.38 -20.85 4.63
C ASP A 456 -7.93 -20.58 3.18
N LYS A 457 -8.68 -21.10 2.21
CA LYS A 457 -8.41 -20.91 0.78
C LYS A 457 -9.71 -20.73 0.02
N ILE A 458 -9.75 -19.70 -0.79
CA ILE A 458 -10.86 -19.40 -1.70
C ILE A 458 -10.37 -19.65 -3.13
N LEU A 459 -11.06 -20.51 -3.87
CA LEU A 459 -10.73 -20.77 -5.28
C LEU A 459 -11.03 -19.54 -6.13
N ARG A 460 -10.09 -19.15 -6.99
CA ARG A 460 -10.32 -18.13 -8.01
C ARG A 460 -10.78 -18.81 -9.30
N THR A 461 -12.02 -18.56 -9.68
CA THR A 461 -12.67 -19.18 -10.86
C THR A 461 -12.55 -18.35 -12.13
N GLU A 462 -12.24 -17.06 -12.01
CA GLU A 462 -12.20 -16.09 -13.11
C GLU A 462 -10.83 -15.42 -13.20
N ASN A 463 -10.51 -14.87 -14.37
CA ASN A 463 -9.22 -14.22 -14.68
C ASN A 463 -9.44 -12.77 -15.15
N PRO A 464 -9.86 -11.85 -14.26
CA PRO A 464 -10.00 -10.45 -14.62
C PRO A 464 -8.63 -9.82 -14.92
N ILE A 465 -8.64 -8.72 -15.67
CA ILE A 465 -7.41 -7.97 -15.96
C ILE A 465 -6.91 -7.22 -14.72
N ILE A 466 -7.83 -6.79 -13.85
CA ILE A 466 -7.51 -6.25 -12.53
C ILE A 466 -8.18 -7.10 -11.47
N TYR A 467 -7.40 -7.49 -10.47
CA TYR A 467 -7.84 -8.25 -9.31
C TYR A 467 -7.27 -7.61 -8.04
N THR A 468 -8.11 -6.90 -7.31
CA THR A 468 -7.73 -6.25 -6.04
C THR A 468 -8.51 -6.89 -4.90
N VAL A 469 -7.80 -7.16 -3.80
CA VAL A 469 -8.42 -7.57 -2.53
C VAL A 469 -8.30 -6.40 -1.56
N LEU A 470 -9.41 -6.09 -0.88
CA LEU A 470 -9.48 -5.07 0.14
C LEU A 470 -9.90 -5.69 1.48
N PRO A 471 -9.54 -5.06 2.61
CA PRO A 471 -10.04 -5.48 3.92
C PRO A 471 -11.57 -5.38 3.96
N GLY A 472 -12.22 -6.41 4.50
CA GLY A 472 -13.65 -6.41 4.78
C GLY A 472 -13.96 -6.24 6.27
N LYS A 473 -15.24 -6.26 6.63
CA LYS A 473 -15.66 -6.42 8.03
C LYS A 473 -15.05 -7.69 8.63
N VAL A 474 -14.94 -7.76 9.95
CA VAL A 474 -14.25 -8.87 10.65
C VAL A 474 -14.69 -10.25 10.12
N GLY A 475 -13.73 -11.02 9.62
CA GLY A 475 -13.96 -12.34 9.01
C GLY A 475 -14.35 -12.34 7.54
N TYR A 476 -14.21 -11.20 6.85
CA TYR A 476 -14.53 -11.05 5.44
C TYR A 476 -13.44 -10.27 4.70
N ILE A 477 -13.42 -10.44 3.37
CA ILE A 477 -12.64 -9.63 2.43
C ILE A 477 -13.58 -9.08 1.37
N ALA A 478 -13.23 -7.91 0.81
CA ALA A 478 -13.84 -7.42 -0.41
C ALA A 478 -12.93 -7.71 -1.60
N ILE A 479 -13.52 -8.07 -2.73
CA ILE A 479 -12.81 -8.40 -3.96
C ILE A 479 -13.38 -7.52 -5.06
N TYR A 480 -12.47 -6.89 -5.81
CA TYR A 480 -12.74 -6.09 -6.99
C TYR A 480 -12.08 -6.73 -8.22
N GLU A 481 -12.89 -6.97 -9.23
CA GLU A 481 -12.53 -7.66 -10.46
C GLU A 481 -12.96 -6.79 -11.65
N TYR A 482 -12.02 -6.36 -12.50
CA TYR A 482 -12.33 -5.63 -13.74
C TYR A 482 -12.02 -6.48 -14.96
N TYR A 483 -12.95 -6.53 -15.91
CA TYR A 483 -12.89 -7.31 -17.15
C TYR A 483 -12.95 -6.34 -18.33
N ASP A 484 -11.79 -5.93 -18.86
CA ASP A 484 -11.72 -4.88 -19.88
C ASP A 484 -12.42 -5.25 -21.20
N LEU A 485 -12.31 -6.50 -21.62
CA LEU A 485 -13.02 -6.99 -22.83
C LEU A 485 -14.55 -7.01 -22.65
N GLU A 486 -15.02 -7.22 -21.42
CA GLU A 486 -16.45 -7.24 -21.09
C GLU A 486 -16.96 -5.86 -20.66
N LYS A 487 -16.08 -4.87 -20.51
CA LYS A 487 -16.39 -3.54 -19.95
C LYS A 487 -17.22 -3.65 -18.67
N ARG A 488 -16.76 -4.52 -17.76
CA ARG A 488 -17.49 -4.93 -16.56
C ARG A 488 -16.61 -4.89 -15.31
N ILE A 489 -17.15 -4.33 -14.23
CA ILE A 489 -16.63 -4.50 -12.86
C ILE A 489 -17.50 -5.51 -12.13
N ARG A 490 -16.88 -6.38 -11.33
CA ARG A 490 -17.54 -7.20 -10.33
C ARG A 490 -16.99 -6.87 -8.96
N LEU A 491 -17.89 -6.63 -8.02
CA LEU A 491 -17.59 -6.45 -6.61
C LEU A 491 -18.21 -7.60 -5.82
N ARG A 492 -17.47 -8.15 -4.86
CA ARG A 492 -18.00 -9.19 -3.96
C ARG A 492 -17.39 -9.18 -2.57
N ILE A 493 -18.19 -9.60 -1.58
CA ILE A 493 -17.72 -9.89 -0.23
C ILE A 493 -17.60 -11.40 -0.05
N GLU A 494 -16.40 -11.86 0.31
CA GLU A 494 -16.14 -13.26 0.64
C GLU A 494 -15.93 -13.42 2.15
N LYS A 495 -16.60 -14.43 2.72
CA LYS A 495 -16.40 -14.82 4.11
C LYS A 495 -15.17 -15.72 4.21
N LEU A 496 -14.33 -15.46 5.20
CA LEU A 496 -13.20 -16.30 5.54
C LEU A 496 -13.61 -17.34 6.59
N ASN A 497 -13.12 -18.57 6.46
CA ASN A 497 -13.28 -19.63 7.45
C ASN A 497 -12.22 -19.46 8.56
N ILE A 498 -12.47 -18.53 9.50
CA ILE A 498 -11.52 -18.11 10.55
C ILE A 498 -11.85 -18.55 11.97
#